data_AF-A0A0X1RY51-F1
#
_entry.id   AF-A0A0X1RY51-F1
#
_cell.length_a   1.000
_cell.length_b   1.000
_cell.length_c   1.000
_cell.angle_alpha   90.00
_cell.angle_beta   90.00
_cell.angle_gamma   90.00
#
_symmetry.space_group_name_H-M   'P 1'
#
loop_
_entity.id
_entity.type
_entity.pdbx_description
1 polymer ?
#
loop_
_entity_poly.entity_id
_entity_poly.type
_entity_poly.pdbx_seq_one_letter_code
_entity_poly.pdbx_strand_id
1 'polypeptide(L)'
;MTADKLKQYIGLFGGLLGAVLLFLQTLGISFVWFTDDSINAFTEVLVKAVPFVLVAYGVYKNSYIITKKAKEQENELKEKGLK
;
A
#
# COMPACT_ATOMS: atom_id res chain seq x y z
N MET A 1 11.27 -12.80 3.91
CA MET A 1 12.08 -11.56 3.77
C MET A 1 12.14 -10.90 5.15
N THR A 2 13.33 -10.64 5.70
CA THR A 2 13.44 -9.92 6.99
C THR A 2 13.28 -8.41 6.78
N ALA A 3 12.85 -7.68 7.81
CA ALA A 3 12.66 -6.23 7.72
C ALA A 3 13.96 -5.50 7.31
N ASP A 4 15.11 -5.96 7.80
CA ASP A 4 16.40 -5.37 7.47
C ASP A 4 16.79 -5.58 6.01
N LYS A 5 16.53 -6.77 5.45
CA LYS A 5 16.79 -7.05 4.04
C LYS A 5 15.87 -6.25 3.13
N LEU A 6 14.60 -6.08 3.52
CA LEU A 6 13.66 -5.22 2.79
C LEU A 6 14.17 -3.77 2.73
N LYS A 7 14.61 -3.20 3.85
CA LYS A 7 15.18 -1.83 3.89
C LYS A 7 16.41 -1.70 2.99
N GLN A 8 17.30 -2.70 3.01
CA GLN A 8 18.47 -2.73 2.12
C GLN A 8 18.07 -2.70 0.65
N TYR A 9 17.09 -3.50 0.23
CA TYR A 9 16.59 -3.47 -1.14
C TYR A 9 15.96 -2.12 -1.51
N ILE A 10 15.13 -1.55 -0.63
CA ILE A 10 14.54 -0.22 -0.85
C ILE A 10 15.65 0.83 -1.05
N GLY A 11 16.70 0.80 -0.23
CA GLY A 11 17.84 1.70 -0.36
C GLY A 11 18.61 1.51 -1.67
N LEU A 12 18.91 0.27 -2.06
CA LEU A 12 19.63 -0.05 -3.30
C LEU A 12 18.85 0.40 -4.54
N PHE A 13 17.57 0.04 -4.63
CA PHE A 13 16.73 0.41 -5.76
C PHE A 13 16.44 1.92 -5.77
N GLY A 14 16.19 2.53 -4.62
CA GLY A 14 16.00 3.98 -4.51
C GLY A 14 17.25 4.75 -4.94
N GLY A 15 18.43 4.34 -4.50
CA GLY A 15 19.70 4.95 -4.90
C GLY A 15 19.97 4.81 -6.40
N LEU A 16 19.73 3.62 -6.98
CA LEU A 16 19.87 3.40 -8.41
C LEU A 16 18.92 4.30 -9.23
N LEU A 17 17.64 4.35 -8.85
CA LEU A 17 16.65 5.20 -9.52
C LEU A 17 17.00 6.69 -9.41
N GLY A 18 17.50 7.13 -8.26
CA GLY A 18 18.02 8.49 -8.08
C GLY A 18 19.19 8.81 -9.01
N ALA A 19 20.15 7.89 -9.13
CA ALA A 19 21.28 8.06 -10.05
C ALA A 19 20.84 8.10 -11.52
N VAL A 20 19.86 7.26 -11.91
CA VAL A 20 19.27 7.29 -13.25
C VAL A 20 18.57 8.62 -13.52
N LEU A 21 17.81 9.14 -12.56
CA LEU A 21 17.15 10.44 -12.69
C LEU A 21 18.17 11.57 -12.92
N LEU A 22 19.25 11.61 -12.12
CA LEU A 22 20.32 12.60 -12.30
C LEU A 22 20.97 12.48 -13.68
N PHE A 23 21.25 11.26 -14.13
CA PHE A 23 21.79 11.03 -15.46
C PHE A 23 20.86 11.55 -16.57
N LEU A 24 19.55 11.27 -16.47
CA LEU A 24 18.56 11.80 -17.42
C LEU A 24 18.55 13.34 -17.46
N GLN A 25 18.70 13.99 -16.31
CA GLN A 25 18.81 15.44 -16.24
C GLN A 25 20.06 15.97 -16.96
N THR A 26 21.20 15.26 -16.90
CA THR A 26 22.40 15.63 -17.68
C THR A 26 22.20 15.52 -19.19
N LEU A 27 21.26 14.67 -19.64
CA LEU A 27 20.85 14.55 -21.04
C LEU A 27 19.79 15.60 -21.44
N GLY A 28 19.43 16.52 -20.54
CA GLY A 28 18.37 17.52 -20.76
C GLY A 28 16.94 16.99 -20.55
N ILE A 29 16.77 15.75 -20.09
CA ILE A 29 15.47 15.19 -19.77
C ILE A 29 15.13 15.58 -18.32
N SER A 30 14.25 16.56 -18.18
CA SER A 30 13.76 17.04 -16.89
C SER A 30 12.26 16.83 -16.73
N PHE A 31 11.83 16.53 -15.51
CA PHE A 31 10.43 16.31 -15.17
C PHE A 31 9.95 17.48 -14.32
N VAL A 32 9.15 18.38 -14.89
CA VAL A 32 8.61 19.58 -14.19
C VAL A 32 7.76 19.22 -12.97
N TRP A 33 7.18 18.03 -12.97
CA TRP A 33 6.36 17.51 -11.88
C TRP A 33 7.18 16.78 -10.80
N PHE A 34 8.48 16.53 -10.98
CA PHE A 34 9.32 15.89 -9.96
C PHE A 34 9.91 16.95 -9.02
N THR A 35 9.06 17.51 -8.17
CA THR A 35 9.38 18.59 -7.22
C THR A 35 9.19 18.10 -5.79
N ASP A 36 9.76 18.81 -4.83
CA ASP A 36 9.57 18.48 -3.41
C ASP A 36 8.08 18.46 -3.03
N ASP A 37 7.29 19.40 -3.55
CA ASP A 37 5.85 19.47 -3.29
C ASP A 37 5.09 18.21 -3.78
N SER A 38 5.39 17.74 -4.99
CA SER A 38 4.71 16.55 -5.53
C SER A 38 5.16 15.27 -4.83
N ILE A 39 6.44 15.17 -4.46
CA ILE A 39 6.98 14.05 -3.69
C ILE A 39 6.34 14.01 -2.30
N ASN A 40 6.20 15.16 -1.64
CA ASN A 40 5.57 15.27 -0.33
C ASN A 40 4.09 14.89 -0.42
N ALA A 41 3.35 15.46 -1.38
CA ALA A 41 1.94 15.13 -1.59
C ALA A 41 1.73 13.63 -1.89
N PHE A 42 2.58 13.03 -2.73
CA PHE A 42 2.50 11.61 -3.04
C PHE A 42 2.83 10.75 -1.81
N THR A 43 3.83 11.15 -1.02
CA THR A 43 4.16 10.48 0.24
C THR A 43 2.99 10.50 1.22
N GLU A 44 2.30 11.64 1.35
CA GLU A 44 1.08 11.73 2.16
C GLU A 44 -0.02 10.78 1.68
N VAL A 45 -0.22 10.66 0.37
CA VAL A 45 -1.18 9.71 -0.21
C VAL A 45 -0.83 8.29 0.22
N LEU A 46 0.45 7.88 0.13
CA LEU A 46 0.88 6.54 0.54
C LEU A 46 0.64 6.29 2.03
N VAL A 47 0.96 7.27 2.89
CA VAL A 47 0.72 7.17 4.34
C VAL A 47 -0.77 7.04 4.64
N LYS A 48 -1.61 7.86 4.00
CA LYS A 48 -3.07 7.82 4.17
C LYS A 48 -3.72 6.57 3.53
N ALA A 49 -3.08 5.96 2.54
CA ALA A 49 -3.55 4.72 1.93
C ALA A 49 -3.43 3.51 2.87
N VAL A 50 -2.46 3.49 3.80
CA VAL A 50 -2.28 2.37 4.74
C VAL A 50 -3.54 2.08 5.58
N PRO A 51 -4.11 3.05 6.34
CA PRO A 51 -5.34 2.78 7.11
C PRO A 51 -6.51 2.42 6.21
N PHE A 52 -6.60 3.02 5.01
CA PHE A 52 -7.65 2.67 4.04
C PHE A 52 -7.57 1.19 3.62
N VAL A 53 -6.38 0.70 3.24
CA VAL A 53 -6.18 -0.70 2.86
C VAL A 53 -6.50 -1.64 4.01
N LEU A 54 -6.12 -1.31 5.24
CA LEU A 54 -6.43 -2.11 6.42
C LEU A 54 -7.94 -2.21 6.67
N VAL A 55 -8.68 -1.09 6.56
CA VAL A 55 -10.13 -1.07 6.70
C VAL A 55 -10.80 -1.85 5.57
N ALA A 56 -10.40 -1.61 4.31
CA ALA A 56 -10.93 -2.31 3.16
C ALA A 56 -10.72 -3.84 3.28
N TYR A 57 -9.53 -4.26 3.73
CA TYR A 57 -9.23 -5.66 4.01
C TYR A 57 -10.08 -6.24 5.14
N GLY A 58 -10.28 -5.48 6.22
CA GLY A 58 -11.15 -5.87 7.33
C GLY A 58 -12.61 -6.07 6.88
N VAL A 59 -13.15 -5.12 6.11
CA VAL A 59 -14.49 -5.21 5.52
C VAL A 59 -14.60 -6.41 4.58
N TYR A 60 -13.61 -6.60 3.68
CA TYR A 60 -13.57 -7.74 2.78
C TYR A 60 -13.68 -9.06 3.55
N LYS A 61 -12.87 -9.23 4.60
CA LYS A 61 -12.87 -10.45 5.42
C LYS A 61 -14.15 -10.65 6.25
N ASN A 62 -14.70 -9.58 6.81
CA ASN A 62 -15.86 -9.65 7.70
C ASN A 62 -17.19 -9.55 6.95
N SER A 63 -17.17 -9.31 5.64
CA SER A 63 -18.37 -9.29 4.83
C SER A 63 -18.87 -10.71 4.58
N TYR A 64 -20.07 -10.98 5.10
CA TYR A 64 -20.86 -12.21 4.89
C TYR A 64 -21.21 -12.47 3.42
N ILE A 65 -21.13 -11.43 2.59
CA ILE A 65 -21.42 -11.49 1.16
C ILE A 65 -20.22 -12.07 0.40
N ILE A 66 -19.01 -11.76 0.86
CA ILE A 66 -17.79 -11.98 0.07
C ILE A 66 -17.05 -13.25 0.51
N THR A 67 -16.90 -13.48 1.82
CA THR A 67 -16.11 -14.64 2.28
C THR A 67 -16.98 -15.77 2.80
N LYS A 68 -16.66 -17.00 2.35
CA LYS A 68 -17.34 -18.23 2.77
C LYS A 68 -17.31 -18.42 4.30
N LYS A 69 -16.18 -18.12 4.93
CA LYS A 69 -15.98 -18.22 6.38
C LYS A 69 -16.92 -17.28 7.15
N ALA A 70 -17.06 -16.03 6.72
CA ALA A 70 -17.99 -15.12 7.36
C ALA A 70 -19.42 -15.66 7.21
N LYS A 71 -19.81 -16.12 6.01
CA LYS A 71 -21.15 -16.68 5.77
C LYS A 71 -21.47 -17.91 6.63
N GLU A 72 -20.51 -18.81 6.80
CA GLU A 72 -20.64 -19.96 7.72
C GLU A 72 -20.83 -19.50 9.17
N GLN A 73 -20.06 -18.49 9.61
CA GLN A 73 -20.22 -17.89 10.94
C GLN A 73 -21.60 -17.22 11.10
N GLU A 74 -22.14 -16.59 10.05
CA GLU A 74 -23.49 -16.02 10.08
C GLU A 74 -24.57 -17.09 10.29
N ASN A 75 -24.44 -18.21 9.57
CA ASN A 75 -25.39 -19.32 9.67
C ASN A 75 -25.34 -19.95 11.07
N GLU A 76 -24.15 -20.19 11.63
CA GLU A 76 -24.03 -20.71 13.00
C GLU A 76 -24.60 -19.76 14.05
N LEU A 77 -24.41 -18.44 13.88
CA LEU A 77 -24.96 -17.45 14.80
C LEU A 77 -26.49 -17.43 14.76
N LYS A 78 -27.08 -17.60 13.57
CA LYS A 78 -28.54 -17.75 13.39
C LYS A 78 -29.06 -19.03 14.03
N GLU A 79 -28.38 -20.16 13.83
CA GLU A 79 -28.75 -21.44 14.44
C GLU A 79 -28.72 -21.40 15.97
N LYS A 80 -27.79 -20.64 16.55
CA LYS A 80 -27.65 -20.45 17.99
C LYS A 80 -28.59 -19.38 18.56
N GLY A 81 -29.39 -18.69 17.72
CA GLY A 81 -30.27 -17.60 18.13
C GLY A 81 -29.52 -16.36 18.65
N LEU A 82 -28.24 -16.23 18.32
CA LEU A 82 -27.36 -15.13 18.74
C LEU A 82 -27.35 -13.98 17.73
N LYS A 83 -28.01 -14.15 16.58
CA LYS A 83 -28.16 -13.15 15.52
C LYS A 83 -29.40 -13.42 14.67
#